data_AF-A0A5C8WNW3-F1
#
_entry.id   AF-A0A5C8WNW3-F1
#
_cell.length_a   1.000
_cell.length_b   1.000
_cell.length_c   1.000
_cell.angle_alpha   90.00
_cell.angle_beta   90.00
_cell.angle_gamma   90.00
#
_symmetry.space_group_name_H-M   'P 1'
#
loop_
_entity.id
_entity.type
_entity.pdbx_description
1 polymer ?
#
loop_
_entity_poly.entity_id
_entity_poly.type
_entity_poly.pdbx_seq_one_letter_code
_entity_poly.pdbx_strand_id
1 'polypeptide(L)' 'MIMDVIKQGARARTMGRPRDACPYPGDSRERRAWYEGFDGSVWDLDTRVPHPRVMVRVAGLRPDASAPELSAAT' A
#
# COMPACT_ATOMS: atom_id res chain seq x y z
N MET A 1 -18.80 -9.36 -4.84
CA MET A 1 -18.14 -8.16 -5.45
C MET A 1 -16.69 -8.51 -5.77
N ILE A 2 -16.01 -7.82 -6.69
CA ILE A 2 -14.62 -8.21 -7.06
C ILE A 2 -13.65 -8.16 -5.87
N MET A 3 -13.91 -7.27 -4.91
CA MET A 3 -13.17 -7.16 -3.65
C MET A 3 -13.26 -8.43 -2.79
N ASP A 4 -14.38 -9.16 -2.82
CA ASP A 4 -14.53 -10.43 -2.09
C ASP A 4 -13.64 -11.52 -2.68
N VAL A 5 -13.47 -11.50 -4.00
CA VAL A 5 -12.62 -12.43 -4.75
C VAL A 5 -11.15 -12.20 -4.41
N ILE A 6 -10.72 -10.94 -4.33
CA ILE A 6 -9.37 -10.55 -3.88
C ILE A 6 -9.14 -11.04 -2.44
N LYS A 7 -10.11 -10.82 -1.53
CA LYS A 7 -10.02 -11.31 -0.14
C LYS A 7 -9.97 -12.85 -0.04
N GLN A 8 -10.61 -13.56 -0.97
CA GLN A 8 -10.53 -15.02 -1.04
C GLN A 8 -9.14 -15.48 -1.47
N GLY A 9 -8.53 -14.85 -2.49
CA GLY A 9 -7.16 -15.13 -2.92
C GLY A 9 -6.15 -14.91 -1.79
N ALA A 10 -6.26 -13.79 -1.09
CA ALA A 10 -5.39 -13.48 0.05
C ALA A 10 -5.52 -14.52 1.17
N ARG A 11 -6.75 -14.95 1.49
CA ARG A 11 -6.99 -16.02 2.47
C ARG A 11 -6.41 -17.35 2.02
N ALA A 12 -6.51 -17.69 0.74
CA ALA A 12 -5.93 -18.92 0.21
C ALA A 12 -4.41 -18.96 0.40
N ARG A 13 -3.70 -17.83 0.19
CA ARG A 13 -2.27 -17.71 0.51
C ARG A 13 -2.01 -17.93 2.00
N THR A 14 -2.72 -17.23 2.88
CA THR A 14 -2.53 -17.32 4.34
C THR A 14 -2.81 -18.73 4.88
N MET A 15 -3.76 -19.44 4.26
CA MET A 15 -4.09 -20.83 4.61
C MET A 15 -3.12 -21.86 3.99
N GLY A 16 -2.13 -21.44 3.19
CA GLY A 16 -1.18 -22.33 2.52
C GLY A 16 -1.78 -23.13 1.36
N ARG A 17 -2.90 -22.68 0.80
CA ARG A 17 -3.55 -23.34 -0.35
C ARG A 17 -2.74 -23.06 -1.62
N PRO A 18 -2.56 -24.05 -2.52
CA PRO A 18 -1.85 -23.82 -3.77
C PRO A 18 -2.59 -22.82 -4.68
N ARG A 19 -1.83 -22.10 -5.52
CA ARG A 19 -2.36 -21.15 -6.51
C ARG A 19 -3.34 -21.80 -7.50
N ASP A 20 -3.22 -23.11 -7.71
CA ASP A 20 -4.10 -23.90 -8.59
C ASP A 20 -5.51 -24.14 -8.01
N ALA A 21 -5.73 -23.90 -6.71
CA ALA A 21 -7.04 -24.03 -6.05
C ALA A 21 -8.04 -22.91 -6.41
N CYS A 22 -7.76 -22.14 -7.46
CA CYS A 22 -8.61 -21.07 -7.95
C CYS A 22 -9.92 -21.66 -8.53
N PRO A 23 -11.11 -21.34 -7.97
CA PRO A 23 -12.38 -21.91 -8.42
C PRO A 23 -12.96 -21.22 -9.68
N TYR A 24 -12.30 -20.17 -10.17
CA TYR A 24 -12.79 -19.34 -11.27
C TYR A 24 -12.27 -19.81 -12.64
N PRO A 25 -13.10 -19.76 -13.70
CA PRO A 25 -12.69 -20.15 -15.05
C PRO A 25 -11.64 -19.20 -15.64
N GLY A 26 -10.92 -19.69 -16.65
CA GLY A 26 -9.62 -19.14 -17.07
C GLY A 26 -9.60 -17.67 -17.46
N ASP A 27 -10.64 -17.22 -18.17
CA ASP A 27 -10.69 -15.88 -18.76
C ASP A 27 -11.45 -14.86 -17.92
N SER A 28 -12.05 -15.30 -16.80
CA SER A 28 -12.89 -14.44 -15.97
C SER A 28 -12.09 -13.34 -15.27
N ARG A 29 -12.75 -12.19 -15.12
CA ARG A 29 -12.24 -11.07 -14.30
C ARG A 29 -12.00 -11.52 -12.86
N GLU A 30 -12.82 -12.42 -12.34
CA GLU A 30 -12.66 -12.99 -11.00
C GLU A 30 -11.35 -13.79 -10.85
N ARG A 31 -10.90 -14.52 -11.87
CA ARG A 31 -9.64 -15.28 -11.80
C ARG A 31 -8.44 -14.36 -11.61
N ARG A 32 -8.41 -13.25 -12.35
CA ARG A 32 -7.36 -12.21 -12.22
C ARG A 32 -7.40 -11.60 -10.82
N ALA A 33 -8.58 -11.21 -10.35
CA ALA A 33 -8.78 -10.65 -9.02
C ALA A 33 -8.39 -11.63 -7.88
N TRP A 34 -8.63 -12.93 -8.07
CA TRP A 34 -8.22 -13.94 -7.09
C TRP A 34 -6.69 -14.05 -7.04
N TYR A 35 -6.02 -14.07 -8.19
CA TYR A 35 -4.56 -14.08 -8.25
C TYR A 35 -3.95 -12.79 -7.70
N GLU A 36 -4.54 -11.64 -7.96
CA GLU A 36 -4.16 -10.34 -7.40
C GLU A 36 -4.15 -10.37 -5.86
N GLY A 37 -5.16 -10.98 -5.25
CA GLY A 37 -5.21 -11.19 -3.80
C GLY A 37 -4.23 -12.25 -3.29
N PHE A 38 -4.08 -13.35 -4.03
CA PHE A 38 -3.15 -14.43 -3.68
C PHE A 38 -1.70 -13.99 -3.74
N ASP A 39 -1.34 -13.20 -4.75
CA ASP A 39 0.01 -12.68 -4.96
C ASP A 39 0.36 -11.58 -3.94
N GLY A 40 -0.65 -10.80 -3.51
CA GLY A 40 -0.46 -9.68 -2.60
C GLY A 40 -0.14 -8.37 -3.31
N SER A 41 -0.06 -8.36 -4.64
CA SER A 41 0.18 -7.18 -5.47
C SER A 41 -0.82 -6.02 -5.24
N VAL A 42 -2.01 -6.29 -4.71
CA VAL A 42 -3.04 -5.25 -4.41
C VAL A 42 -2.91 -4.69 -2.99
N TRP A 43 -2.32 -5.46 -2.07
CA TRP A 43 -2.27 -5.17 -0.65
C TRP A 43 -0.86 -5.44 -0.15
N ASP A 44 0.09 -4.67 -0.67
CA ASP A 44 1.36 -4.53 0.00
C ASP A 44 1.07 -3.86 1.36
N LEU A 45 0.93 -4.68 2.40
CA LEU A 45 0.72 -4.25 3.78
C LEU A 45 1.96 -3.50 4.32
N ASP A 46 3.09 -3.57 3.61
CA ASP A 46 4.28 -2.78 3.89
C ASP A 46 4.15 -1.34 3.39
N THR A 47 3.16 -1.04 2.55
CA THR A 47 2.68 0.33 2.32
C THR A 47 1.99 0.82 3.59
N ARG A 48 2.80 1.19 4.58
CA ARG A 48 2.38 1.93 5.76
C ARG A 48 1.89 3.28 5.27
N VAL A 49 0.60 3.38 4.97
CA VAL A 49 -0.06 4.67 4.82
C VAL A 49 0.01 5.34 6.19
N PRO A 50 0.80 6.43 6.34
CA PRO A 50 0.96 7.03 7.65
C PRO A 50 -0.39 7.59 8.07
N HIS A 51 -0.73 7.37 9.34
CA HIS A 51 -2.00 7.81 9.90
C HIS A 51 -2.18 9.33 9.63
N PRO A 52 -3.37 9.83 9.28
CA PRO A 52 -3.56 11.24 8.88
C PRO A 52 -3.06 12.25 9.92
N ARG A 53 -3.05 11.85 11.20
CA ARG A 53 -2.47 12.63 12.31
C ARG A 53 -0.95 12.76 12.25
N VAL A 54 -0.25 11.79 11.67
CA VAL A 54 1.19 11.83 11.39
C VAL A 54 1.48 12.76 10.21
N MET A 55 0.62 12.77 9.19
CA MET A 55 0.78 13.67 8.03
C MET A 55 0.67 15.16 8.40
N VAL A 56 -0.23 15.54 9.32
CA VAL A 56 -0.35 16.93 9.82
C VAL A 56 0.90 17.43 10.54
N ARG A 57 1.70 16.54 11.15
CA ARG A 57 2.86 16.95 11.96
C ARG A 57 4.11 17.24 11.12
N VAL A 58 4.24 16.64 9.94
CA VAL A 58 5.39 16.84 9.04
C VAL A 58 5.28 18.16 8.27
N ALA A 59 4.07 18.66 7.99
CA ALA A 59 3.86 19.97 7.38
C ALA A 59 4.25 21.17 8.27
N GLY A 60 4.58 20.92 9.56
CA GLY A 60 4.96 21.95 10.52
C GLY A 60 6.47 22.11 10.77
N LEU A 61 7.32 21.18 10.28
CA LEU A 61 8.77 21.38 10.34
C LEU A 61 9.24 22.09 9.07
N ARG A 62 9.38 23.41 9.19
CA ARG A 62 10.15 24.23 8.26
C ARG A 62 11.55 23.61 8.12
N PRO A 63 12.06 23.34 6.92
CA PRO A 63 13.48 23.09 6.76
C PRO A 63 14.22 24.37 7.15
N ASP A 64 15.12 24.23 8.13
CA ASP A 64 16.07 25.24 8.56
C ASP A 64 16.81 25.78 7.33
N ALA A 65 16.41 26.98 6.89
CA ALA A 65 17.09 27.71 5.84
C ALA A 65 18.12 28.60 6.51
N SER A 66 19.35 28.09 6.53
CA SER A 66 20.58 28.82 6.84
C SER A 66 20.76 30.09 5.98
N ALA A 67 21.39 31.08 6.64
CA ALA A 67 22.29 32.14 6.13
C ALA A 67 21.70 33.51 5.76
N PRO A 68 22.51 34.60 5.78
CA PRO A 68 23.49 35.04 6.80
C PRO A 68 23.25 36.52 7.21
N GLU A 69 23.48 36.87 8.48
CA GLU A 69 23.37 38.27 8.95
C GLU A 69 24.62 39.08 8.53
N LEU A 70 24.42 40.02 7.62
CA LEU A 70 25.43 40.95 7.11
C LEU A 70 25.65 42.07 8.15
N SER A 71 26.61 41.87 9.05
CA SER A 71 27.10 42.94 9.92
C SER A 71 28.11 43.79 9.15
N ALA A 72 27.72 45.00 8.79
CA ALA A 72 28.63 46.05 8.34
C ALA A 72 28.41 47.30 9.19
N ALA A 73 29.46 47.62 9.94
CA ALA A 73 29.61 48.80 10.75
C ALA A 73 29.58 50.09 9.92
N THR A 74 29.00 51.15 10.46
CA THR A 74 29.65 52.46 10.64
C THR A 74 28.79 53.38 11.49
#